data_AF-A0A146K5H9-F1
#
_entry.id   AF-A0A146K5H9-F1
#
_cell.length_a   1.000
_cell.length_b   1.000
_cell.length_c   1.000
_cell.angle_alpha   90.00
_cell.angle_beta   90.00
_cell.angle_gamma   90.00
#
_symmetry.space_group_name_H-M   'P 1'
#
loop_
_entity.id
_entity.type
_entity.pdbx_description
1 polymer ?
#
loop_
_entity_poly.entity_id
_entity_poly.type
_entity_poly.pdbx_seq_one_letter_code
_entity_poly.pdbx_strand_id
1 'polypeptide(L)'
;MKWTNAEKEQLISLAKQFTKNKRIQWSVIAQALQKTANQCKTMYTIQLKQRTESVTQKWSEEEMRTLILCVTYFGKDWAFLQKVYFQNRTKEQIRLKFQNTLKSLVQMKETLTQIVSKNEIPPGNQLRTVYDYLTYVHNEQHKYYQQQALIDKGELTTFTDPMLANFIQFHIIQEIEQKCLKCSLDDCINIIQKLLHNEQLTQ
;
A
#
# COMPACT_ATOMS: atom_id res chain seq x y z
N MET A 1 -3.47 -31.75 13.10
CA MET A 1 -3.99 -32.35 11.85
C MET A 1 -3.96 -31.33 10.74
N LYS A 2 -3.44 -31.69 9.55
CA LYS A 2 -3.43 -30.82 8.36
C LYS A 2 -4.70 -31.06 7.55
N TRP A 3 -5.34 -29.98 7.10
CA TRP A 3 -6.48 -30.03 6.17
C TRP A 3 -5.98 -29.91 4.74
N THR A 4 -6.38 -30.84 3.88
CA THR A 4 -6.12 -30.81 2.44
C THR A 4 -7.08 -29.88 1.71
N ASN A 5 -6.78 -29.53 0.46
CA ASN A 5 -7.67 -28.67 -0.35
C ASN A 5 -8.97 -29.41 -0.72
N ALA A 6 -8.91 -30.70 -1.01
CA ALA A 6 -10.10 -31.53 -1.26
C ALA A 6 -11.04 -31.57 -0.04
N GLU A 7 -10.50 -31.77 1.17
CA GLU A 7 -11.30 -31.75 2.40
C GLU A 7 -11.96 -30.37 2.64
N LYS A 8 -11.28 -29.27 2.30
CA LYS A 8 -11.83 -27.91 2.43
C LYS A 8 -12.96 -27.65 1.42
N GLU A 9 -12.81 -28.11 0.18
CA GLU A 9 -13.86 -27.99 -0.83
C GLU A 9 -15.09 -28.83 -0.47
N GLN A 10 -14.87 -30.05 -0.02
CA GLN A 10 -15.92 -30.94 0.47
C GLN A 10 -16.61 -30.36 1.71
N LEU A 11 -15.88 -29.71 2.62
CA LEU A 11 -16.47 -28.99 3.75
C LEU A 11 -17.44 -27.88 3.30
N ILE A 12 -17.08 -27.12 2.27
CA ILE A 12 -17.93 -26.03 1.75
C ILE A 12 -19.17 -26.59 1.07
N SER A 13 -19.05 -27.66 0.28
CA SER A 13 -20.21 -28.29 -0.37
C SER A 13 -21.18 -28.89 0.66
N LEU A 14 -20.65 -29.64 1.64
CA LEU A 14 -21.44 -30.21 2.72
C LEU A 14 -22.10 -29.14 3.59
N ALA A 15 -21.41 -28.03 3.90
CA ALA A 15 -22.00 -26.93 4.64
C ALA A 15 -23.19 -26.29 3.90
N LYS A 16 -23.10 -26.14 2.56
CA LYS A 16 -24.23 -25.68 1.75
C LYS A 16 -25.39 -26.67 1.75
N GLN A 17 -25.09 -27.97 1.59
CA GLN A 17 -26.09 -29.04 1.53
C GLN A 17 -26.82 -29.25 2.86
N PHE A 18 -26.08 -29.18 3.98
CA PHE A 18 -26.57 -29.45 5.33
C PHE A 18 -26.90 -28.18 6.13
N THR A 19 -27.23 -27.09 5.45
CA THR A 19 -27.84 -25.90 6.06
C THR A 19 -29.35 -26.05 6.09
N LYS A 20 -29.95 -26.15 7.28
CA LYS A 20 -31.41 -26.13 7.47
C LYS A 20 -31.79 -24.93 8.32
N ASN A 21 -32.79 -24.15 7.90
CA ASN A 21 -33.26 -22.96 8.62
C ASN A 21 -32.12 -21.99 9.04
N LYS A 22 -31.19 -21.71 8.12
CA LYS A 22 -30.00 -20.88 8.36
C LYS A 22 -29.04 -21.40 9.45
N ARG A 23 -29.16 -22.67 9.86
CA ARG A 23 -28.23 -23.35 10.79
C ARG A 23 -27.54 -24.52 10.09
N ILE A 24 -26.21 -24.54 10.16
CA ILE A 24 -25.38 -25.60 9.60
C ILE A 24 -25.34 -26.79 10.59
N GLN A 25 -25.63 -27.99 10.09
CA GLN A 25 -25.61 -29.22 10.88
C GLN A 25 -24.19 -29.80 10.98
N TRP A 26 -23.38 -29.25 11.88
CA TRP A 26 -21.96 -29.62 12.01
C TRP A 26 -21.70 -31.08 12.38
N SER A 27 -22.61 -31.73 13.09
CA SER A 27 -22.48 -33.15 13.47
C SER A 27 -22.46 -34.08 12.26
N VAL A 28 -23.33 -33.83 11.28
CA VAL A 28 -23.41 -34.63 10.05
C VAL A 28 -22.16 -34.43 9.19
N ILE A 29 -21.71 -33.18 9.08
CA ILE A 29 -20.50 -32.82 8.32
C ILE A 29 -19.24 -33.41 8.96
N ALA A 30 -19.16 -33.37 10.29
CA ALA A 30 -18.07 -33.96 11.08
C ALA A 30 -17.94 -35.46 10.83
N GLN A 31 -19.06 -36.18 10.82
CA GLN A 31 -19.09 -37.61 10.54
C GLN A 31 -18.62 -37.93 9.11
N ALA A 32 -19.07 -37.14 8.12
CA ALA A 32 -18.69 -37.32 6.72
C ALA A 32 -17.18 -37.05 6.46
N LEU A 33 -16.57 -36.10 7.18
CA LEU A 33 -15.17 -35.73 7.01
C LEU A 33 -14.21 -36.44 7.98
N GLN A 34 -14.74 -37.29 8.87
CA GLN A 34 -13.98 -37.92 9.96
C GLN A 34 -13.18 -36.88 10.78
N LYS A 35 -13.82 -35.75 11.08
CA LYS A 35 -13.28 -34.64 11.89
C LYS A 35 -14.26 -34.31 13.01
N THR A 36 -13.86 -33.53 14.00
CA THR A 36 -14.80 -33.05 15.03
C THR A 36 -15.64 -31.89 14.51
N ALA A 37 -16.86 -31.73 15.01
CA ALA A 37 -17.74 -30.60 14.66
C ALA A 37 -17.05 -29.24 14.88
N ASN A 38 -16.24 -29.12 15.94
CA ASN A 38 -15.50 -27.90 16.21
C ASN A 38 -14.38 -27.64 15.18
N GLN A 39 -13.70 -28.68 14.71
CA GLN A 39 -12.73 -28.57 13.62
C GLN A 39 -13.39 -28.13 12.31
N CYS A 40 -14.54 -28.71 11.95
CA CYS A 40 -15.31 -28.33 10.77
C CYS A 40 -15.79 -26.88 10.85
N LYS A 41 -16.36 -26.45 11.99
CA LYS A 41 -16.82 -25.08 12.20
C LYS A 41 -15.68 -24.07 12.11
N THR A 42 -14.56 -24.37 12.76
CA THR A 42 -13.35 -23.52 12.72
C THR A 42 -12.82 -23.40 11.29
N MET A 43 -12.65 -24.53 10.59
CA MET A 43 -12.14 -24.53 9.22
C MET A 43 -13.09 -23.84 8.23
N TYR A 44 -14.40 -24.03 8.37
CA TYR A 44 -15.39 -23.37 7.52
C TYR A 44 -15.38 -21.86 7.71
N THR A 45 -15.23 -21.40 8.96
CA THR A 45 -15.09 -19.96 9.26
C THR A 45 -13.82 -19.39 8.64
N ILE A 46 -12.70 -20.13 8.71
CA ILE A 46 -11.44 -19.75 8.05
C ILE A 46 -11.61 -19.70 6.53
N GLN A 47 -12.24 -20.71 5.92
CA GLN A 47 -12.49 -20.75 4.47
C GLN A 47 -13.41 -19.63 3.99
N LEU A 48 -14.45 -19.31 4.76
CA LEU A 48 -15.31 -18.16 4.47
C LEU A 48 -14.52 -16.86 4.54
N LYS A 49 -13.75 -16.65 5.61
CA LYS A 49 -12.87 -15.48 5.74
C LYS A 49 -11.88 -15.40 4.57
N GLN A 50 -11.24 -16.49 4.19
CA GLN A 50 -10.32 -16.54 3.04
C GLN A 50 -10.99 -16.31 1.69
N ARG A 51 -12.29 -16.61 1.54
CA ARG A 51 -13.06 -16.34 0.31
C ARG A 51 -13.59 -14.92 0.26
N THR A 52 -13.95 -14.32 1.39
CA THR A 52 -14.40 -12.92 1.47
C THR A 52 -13.24 -11.94 1.52
N GLU A 53 -12.14 -12.34 2.14
CA GLU A 53 -10.88 -11.59 2.17
C GLU A 53 -10.07 -12.11 1.00
N SER A 54 -10.16 -11.49 -0.18
CA SER A 54 -9.30 -11.87 -1.31
C SER A 54 -7.83 -11.64 -0.94
N VAL A 55 -7.19 -12.67 -0.39
CA VAL A 55 -5.83 -12.67 0.17
C VAL A 55 -4.77 -12.32 -0.88
N THR A 56 -5.11 -12.29 -2.17
CA THR A 56 -4.16 -12.13 -3.27
C THR A 56 -4.44 -10.96 -4.19
N GLN A 57 -5.31 -10.02 -3.82
CA GLN A 57 -5.53 -8.85 -4.68
C GLN A 57 -4.28 -7.96 -4.62
N LYS A 58 -3.56 -7.86 -5.74
CA LYS A 58 -2.39 -6.97 -5.88
C LYS A 58 -2.81 -5.54 -5.52
N TRP A 59 -1.96 -4.81 -4.81
CA TRP A 59 -2.22 -3.39 -4.54
C TRP A 59 -1.90 -2.59 -5.79
N SER A 60 -2.85 -1.79 -6.27
CA SER A 60 -2.57 -0.83 -7.35
C SER A 60 -1.74 0.34 -6.83
N GLU A 61 -1.09 1.07 -7.74
CA GLU A 61 -0.37 2.30 -7.39
C GLU A 61 -1.31 3.35 -6.81
N GLU A 62 -2.52 3.47 -7.36
CA GLU A 62 -3.57 4.36 -6.87
C GLU A 62 -4.06 3.97 -5.46
N GLU A 63 -4.25 2.67 -5.19
CA GLU A 63 -4.60 2.19 -3.84
C GLU A 63 -3.49 2.51 -2.84
N MET A 64 -2.23 2.34 -3.23
CA MET A 64 -1.07 2.66 -2.38
C MET A 64 -0.96 4.16 -2.10
N ARG A 65 -1.16 4.99 -3.14
CA ARG A 65 -1.20 6.45 -3.02
C ARG A 65 -2.31 6.88 -2.06
N THR A 66 -3.53 6.39 -2.29
CA THR A 66 -4.68 6.65 -1.41
C THR A 66 -4.37 6.27 0.03
N LEU A 67 -3.68 5.15 0.26
CA LEU A 67 -3.33 4.68 1.60
C LEU A 67 -2.38 5.66 2.31
N ILE A 68 -1.34 6.12 1.62
CA ILE A 68 -0.37 7.08 2.17
C ILE A 68 -1.07 8.41 2.48
N LEU A 69 -1.85 8.93 1.53
CA LEU A 69 -2.60 10.18 1.69
C LEU A 69 -3.56 10.11 2.88
N CYS A 70 -4.36 9.04 2.94
CA CYS A 70 -5.33 8.84 4.01
C CYS A 70 -4.67 8.72 5.39
N VAL A 71 -3.56 7.98 5.51
CA VAL A 71 -2.87 7.83 6.80
C VAL A 71 -2.18 9.14 7.21
N THR A 72 -1.72 9.94 6.25
CA THR A 72 -1.14 11.26 6.52
C THR A 72 -2.21 12.24 7.00
N TYR A 73 -3.38 12.23 6.36
CA TYR A 73 -4.45 13.18 6.63
C TYR A 73 -5.31 12.80 7.86
N PHE A 74 -5.73 11.54 7.95
CA PHE A 74 -6.63 11.04 9.01
C PHE A 74 -5.89 10.30 10.14
N GLY A 75 -4.60 10.02 9.98
CA GLY A 75 -3.84 9.19 10.92
C GLY A 75 -4.09 7.69 10.75
N LYS A 76 -3.66 6.90 11.75
CA LYS A 76 -3.67 5.43 11.73
C LYS A 76 -5.00 4.81 12.17
N ASP A 77 -6.13 5.44 11.85
CA ASP A 77 -7.46 4.85 12.13
C ASP A 77 -7.82 3.81 11.05
N TRP A 78 -7.29 2.60 11.22
CA TRP A 78 -7.50 1.51 10.27
C TRP A 78 -8.97 1.11 10.09
N ALA A 79 -9.81 1.31 11.11
CA ALA A 79 -11.22 0.98 11.03
C ALA A 79 -11.97 1.99 10.18
N PHE A 80 -11.69 3.28 10.38
CA PHE A 80 -12.20 4.34 9.52
C PHE A 80 -11.73 4.17 8.07
N LEU A 81 -10.43 3.97 7.85
CA LEU A 81 -9.87 3.83 6.50
C LEU A 81 -10.42 2.64 5.74
N GLN A 82 -10.60 1.50 6.41
CA GLN A 82 -11.22 0.32 5.83
C GLN A 82 -12.66 0.61 5.39
N LYS A 83 -13.45 1.26 6.25
CA LYS A 83 -14.87 1.52 6.00
C LYS A 83 -15.08 2.52 4.86
N VAL A 84 -14.27 3.57 4.78
CA VAL A 84 -14.48 4.68 3.85
C VAL A 84 -13.75 4.47 2.53
N TYR A 85 -12.48 4.06 2.57
CA TYR A 85 -11.58 4.06 1.40
C TYR A 85 -11.24 2.66 0.88
N PHE A 86 -11.20 1.64 1.75
CA PHE A 86 -10.71 0.31 1.41
C PHE A 86 -11.70 -0.80 1.75
N GLN A 87 -12.93 -0.69 1.23
CA GLN A 87 -14.05 -1.59 1.55
C GLN A 87 -13.74 -3.06 1.22
N ASN A 88 -12.88 -3.30 0.23
CA ASN A 88 -12.46 -4.63 -0.22
C ASN A 88 -11.20 -5.15 0.50
N ARG A 89 -10.64 -4.39 1.44
CA ARG A 89 -9.46 -4.79 2.22
C ARG A 89 -9.85 -4.97 3.68
N THR A 90 -9.13 -5.84 4.39
CA THR A 90 -9.24 -5.93 5.85
C THR A 90 -8.38 -4.87 6.51
N LYS A 91 -8.73 -4.49 7.74
CA LYS A 91 -7.90 -3.59 8.57
C LYS A 91 -6.46 -4.08 8.67
N GLU A 92 -6.27 -5.39 8.78
CA GLU A 92 -4.93 -5.99 8.90
C GLU A 92 -4.14 -5.91 7.59
N GLN A 93 -4.81 -6.10 6.44
CA GLN A 93 -4.17 -5.91 5.13
C GLN A 93 -3.71 -4.46 4.93
N ILE A 94 -4.55 -3.50 5.31
CA ILE A 94 -4.23 -2.05 5.23
C ILE A 94 -3.03 -1.72 6.13
N ARG A 95 -3.08 -2.17 7.40
CA ARG A 95 -1.99 -1.97 8.37
C ARG A 95 -0.67 -2.55 7.89
N LEU A 96 -0.69 -3.81 7.47
CA LEU A 96 0.51 -4.52 7.00
C LEU A 96 1.07 -3.88 5.73
N LYS A 97 0.20 -3.47 4.80
CA LYS A 97 0.62 -2.77 3.59
C LYS A 97 1.31 -1.45 3.94
N PHE A 98 0.71 -0.63 4.79
CA PHE A 98 1.31 0.64 5.20
C PHE A 98 2.67 0.44 5.89
N GLN A 99 2.79 -0.54 6.78
CA GLN A 99 4.07 -0.88 7.42
C GLN A 99 5.15 -1.29 6.41
N ASN A 100 4.79 -2.11 5.42
CA ASN A 100 5.72 -2.51 4.37
C ASN A 100 6.11 -1.33 3.48
N THR A 101 5.15 -0.46 3.13
CA THR A 101 5.42 0.78 2.41
C THR A 101 6.38 1.68 3.18
N LEU A 102 6.20 1.87 4.48
CA LEU A 102 7.13 2.65 5.31
C LEU A 102 8.55 2.07 5.30
N LYS A 103 8.69 0.75 5.41
CA LYS A 103 10.01 0.09 5.32
C LYS A 103 10.66 0.37 3.96
N SER A 104 9.91 0.26 2.87
CA SER A 104 10.40 0.58 1.53
C SER A 104 10.81 2.05 1.40
N LEU A 105 10.06 2.98 2.00
CA LEU A 105 10.41 4.41 2.00
C LEU A 105 11.68 4.71 2.78
N VAL A 106 11.87 4.07 3.95
CA VAL A 106 13.11 4.19 4.73
C VAL A 106 14.29 3.68 3.92
N GLN A 107 14.17 2.50 3.32
CA GLN A 107 15.22 1.94 2.46
C GLN A 107 15.53 2.88 1.29
N MET A 108 14.51 3.46 0.66
CA MET A 108 14.66 4.39 -0.45
C MET A 108 15.40 5.67 -0.02
N LYS A 109 15.09 6.21 1.17
CA LYS A 109 15.79 7.38 1.72
C LYS A 109 17.26 7.07 2.00
N GLU A 110 17.56 5.88 2.51
CA GLU A 110 18.95 5.43 2.70
C GLU A 110 19.69 5.32 1.37
N THR A 111 19.07 4.70 0.35
CA THR A 111 19.63 4.61 -1.00
C THR A 111 19.86 5.99 -1.60
N LEU A 112 18.90 6.90 -1.49
CA LEU A 112 19.05 8.29 -1.94
C LEU A 112 20.23 8.98 -1.24
N THR A 113 20.38 8.76 0.07
CA THR A 113 21.50 9.32 0.84
C THR A 113 22.84 8.75 0.37
N GLN A 114 22.92 7.46 0.05
CA GLN A 114 24.11 6.82 -0.50
C GLN A 114 24.48 7.41 -1.87
N ILE A 115 23.50 7.57 -2.76
CA ILE A 115 23.73 8.16 -4.09
C ILE A 115 24.23 9.61 -3.96
N VAL A 116 23.50 10.44 -3.21
CA VAL A 116 23.74 11.88 -3.19
C VAL A 116 24.97 12.26 -2.36
N SER A 117 25.20 11.58 -1.22
CA SER A 117 26.29 11.96 -0.30
C SER A 117 27.58 11.19 -0.54
N LYS A 118 27.48 9.92 -0.96
CA LYS A 118 28.64 9.03 -1.12
C LYS A 118 28.99 8.74 -2.58
N ASN A 119 28.14 9.17 -3.52
CA ASN A 119 28.28 8.88 -4.95
C ASN A 119 28.37 7.36 -5.23
N GLU A 120 27.71 6.56 -4.38
CA GLU A 120 27.65 5.11 -4.50
C GLU A 120 26.50 4.71 -5.43
N ILE A 121 26.78 3.87 -6.43
CA ILE A 121 25.75 3.33 -7.33
C ILE A 121 25.11 2.11 -6.64
N PRO A 122 23.82 2.15 -6.30
CA PRO A 122 23.16 1.03 -5.66
C PRO A 122 22.94 -0.10 -6.66
N PRO A 123 22.98 -1.37 -6.22
CA PRO A 123 22.86 -2.50 -7.12
C PRO A 123 21.46 -2.67 -7.71
N GLY A 124 21.40 -3.21 -8.93
CA GLY A 124 20.16 -3.62 -9.58
C GLY A 124 19.25 -2.45 -9.98
N ASN A 125 17.93 -2.61 -9.81
CA ASN A 125 16.94 -1.61 -10.23
C ASN A 125 16.66 -0.51 -9.18
N GLN A 126 17.45 -0.45 -8.11
CA GLN A 126 17.22 0.49 -7.00
C GLN A 126 17.37 1.94 -7.47
N LEU A 127 18.38 2.23 -8.29
CA LEU A 127 18.60 3.56 -8.86
C LEU A 127 17.38 4.04 -9.65
N ARG A 128 16.84 3.17 -10.50
CA ARG A 128 15.63 3.46 -11.29
C ARG A 128 14.39 3.65 -10.41
N THR A 129 14.24 2.82 -9.39
CA THR A 129 13.11 2.91 -8.45
C THR A 129 13.09 4.23 -7.70
N VAL A 130 14.27 4.69 -7.23
CA VAL A 130 14.41 6.01 -6.59
C VAL A 130 14.10 7.12 -7.60
N TYR A 131 14.64 7.04 -8.83
CA TYR A 131 14.38 8.02 -9.88
C TYR A 131 12.89 8.19 -10.20
N ASP A 132 12.19 7.08 -10.43
CA ASP A 132 10.77 7.09 -10.79
C ASP A 132 9.93 7.68 -9.64
N TYR A 133 10.27 7.37 -8.39
CA TYR A 133 9.61 7.95 -7.22
C TYR A 133 9.86 9.47 -7.09
N LEU A 134 11.10 9.93 -7.19
CA LEU A 134 11.41 11.36 -7.09
C LEU A 134 10.75 12.15 -8.21
N THR A 135 10.76 11.62 -9.44
CA THR A 135 10.07 12.23 -10.59
C THR A 135 8.57 12.33 -10.33
N TYR A 136 7.95 11.29 -9.77
CA TYR A 136 6.55 11.33 -9.39
C TYR A 136 6.26 12.42 -8.34
N VAL A 137 7.02 12.45 -7.24
CA VAL A 137 6.85 13.46 -6.18
C VAL A 137 7.00 14.88 -6.74
N HIS A 138 8.04 15.10 -7.55
CA HIS A 138 8.30 16.36 -8.22
C HIS A 138 7.12 16.81 -9.08
N ASN A 139 6.55 15.91 -9.89
CA ASN A 139 5.40 16.22 -10.73
C ASN A 139 4.15 16.58 -9.91
N GLU A 140 3.91 15.88 -8.80
CA GLU A 140 2.77 16.20 -7.91
C GLU A 140 2.98 17.54 -7.18
N GLN A 141 4.23 17.87 -6.82
CA GLN A 141 4.58 19.16 -6.24
C GLN A 141 4.37 20.32 -7.23
N HIS A 142 4.74 20.15 -8.51
CA HIS A 142 4.44 21.13 -9.56
C HIS A 142 2.95 21.39 -9.73
N LYS A 143 2.14 20.32 -9.77
CA LYS A 143 0.67 20.44 -9.85
C LYS A 143 0.11 21.18 -8.64
N TYR A 144 0.64 20.92 -7.45
CA TYR A 144 0.27 21.64 -6.23
C TYR A 144 0.53 23.14 -6.36
N TYR A 145 1.74 23.54 -6.76
CA TYR A 145 2.08 24.96 -6.91
C TYR A 145 1.26 25.67 -7.98
N GLN A 146 0.97 24.98 -9.10
CA GLN A 146 0.05 25.50 -10.12
C GLN A 146 -1.33 25.77 -9.54
N GLN A 147 -1.89 24.84 -8.77
CA GLN A 147 -3.19 25.03 -8.13
C GLN A 147 -3.17 26.13 -7.07
N GLN A 148 -2.11 26.22 -6.26
CA GLN A 148 -1.94 27.28 -5.28
C GLN A 148 -1.94 28.66 -5.96
N ALA A 149 -1.21 28.81 -7.07
CA ALA A 149 -1.17 30.07 -7.81
C ALA A 149 -2.54 30.47 -8.39
N LEU A 150 -3.37 29.49 -8.80
CA LEU A 150 -4.75 29.75 -9.24
C LEU A 150 -5.64 30.17 -8.07
N ILE A 151 -5.45 29.57 -6.89
CA ILE A 151 -6.16 29.96 -5.66
C ILE A 151 -5.79 31.39 -5.25
N ASP A 152 -4.51 31.74 -5.27
CA ASP A 152 -4.03 33.07 -4.91
C ASP A 152 -4.54 34.16 -5.86
N LYS A 153 -4.81 33.81 -7.13
CA LYS A 153 -5.44 34.69 -8.13
C LYS A 153 -6.98 34.75 -8.03
N GLY A 154 -7.59 33.93 -7.17
CA GLY A 154 -9.04 33.78 -7.06
C GLY A 154 -9.70 33.01 -8.22
N GLU A 155 -8.91 32.36 -9.08
CA GLU A 155 -9.40 31.55 -10.19
C GLU A 155 -9.86 30.15 -9.73
N LEU A 156 -9.38 29.70 -8.56
CA LEU A 156 -9.77 28.46 -7.92
C LEU A 156 -10.10 28.73 -6.44
N THR A 157 -11.12 28.08 -5.90
CA THR A 157 -11.53 28.28 -4.49
C THR A 157 -10.86 27.31 -3.53
N THR A 158 -10.55 26.09 -3.99
CA THR A 158 -9.93 25.02 -3.20
C THR A 158 -9.11 24.08 -4.09
N PHE A 159 -8.14 23.37 -3.51
CA PHE A 159 -7.42 22.31 -4.21
C PHE A 159 -8.35 21.21 -4.74
N THR A 160 -8.01 20.62 -5.89
CA THR A 160 -8.77 19.52 -6.50
C THR A 160 -8.69 18.24 -5.67
N ASP A 161 -7.56 18.02 -4.99
CA ASP A 161 -7.35 16.92 -4.05
C ASP A 161 -6.80 17.49 -2.73
N PRO A 162 -7.68 17.78 -1.76
CA PRO A 162 -7.29 18.34 -0.46
C PRO A 162 -6.36 17.42 0.35
N MET A 163 -6.46 16.09 0.17
CA MET A 163 -5.59 15.15 0.87
C MET A 163 -4.18 15.18 0.28
N LEU A 164 -4.06 15.22 -1.05
CA LEU A 164 -2.78 15.43 -1.72
C LEU A 164 -2.18 16.79 -1.37
N ALA A 165 -2.98 17.85 -1.38
CA ALA A 165 -2.53 19.18 -1.02
C ALA A 165 -1.96 19.23 0.40
N ASN A 166 -2.67 18.62 1.36
CA ASN A 166 -2.19 18.49 2.73
C ASN A 166 -0.91 17.64 2.82
N PHE A 167 -0.83 16.53 2.08
CA PHE A 167 0.36 15.68 2.03
C PHE A 167 1.58 16.43 1.49
N ILE A 168 1.43 17.15 0.38
CA ILE A 168 2.49 17.94 -0.25
C ILE A 168 2.90 19.09 0.67
N GLN A 169 1.94 19.81 1.25
CA GLN A 169 2.22 20.85 2.23
C GLN A 169 3.00 20.31 3.45
N PHE A 170 2.60 19.15 3.98
CA PHE A 170 3.29 18.51 5.10
C PHE A 170 4.71 18.06 4.72
N HIS A 171 4.90 17.47 3.54
CA HIS A 171 6.22 17.03 3.07
C HIS A 171 7.14 18.20 2.76
N ILE A 172 6.63 19.28 2.13
CA ILE A 172 7.39 20.51 1.89
C ILE A 172 7.85 21.14 3.20
N ILE A 173 6.97 21.23 4.20
CA ILE A 173 7.34 21.77 5.53
C ILE A 173 8.41 20.90 6.18
N GLN A 174 8.28 19.57 6.10
CA GLN A 174 9.27 18.64 6.65
C GLN A 174 10.60 18.62 5.86
N GLU A 175 10.60 18.84 4.55
CA GLU A 175 11.80 18.94 3.71
C GLU A 175 12.52 20.28 3.90
N ILE A 176 11.78 21.39 4.11
CA ILE A 176 12.35 22.69 4.50
C ILE A 176 12.98 22.62 5.90
N GLU A 177 12.41 21.81 6.80
CA GLU A 177 12.95 21.58 8.16
C GLU A 177 14.10 20.55 8.20
N GLN A 178 14.09 19.53 7.33
CA GLN A 178 15.16 18.54 7.26
C GLN A 178 16.28 18.96 6.31
N LYS A 179 17.24 19.69 6.89
CA LYS A 179 18.65 19.89 6.48
C LYS A 179 19.44 18.60 6.15
N CYS A 180 18.82 17.49 5.76
CA CYS A 180 19.46 16.18 5.63
C CYS A 180 20.12 15.90 4.27
N LEU A 181 19.69 16.56 3.19
CA LEU A 181 20.38 16.53 1.90
C LEU A 181 20.69 17.97 1.51
N LYS A 182 21.96 18.34 1.35
CA LYS A 182 22.39 19.71 0.99
C LYS A 182 22.05 20.08 -0.46
N CYS A 183 20.98 19.53 -1.03
CA CYS A 183 20.62 19.66 -2.44
C CYS A 183 19.10 19.58 -2.61
N SER A 184 18.59 20.26 -3.63
CA SER A 184 17.16 20.30 -3.94
C SER A 184 16.65 18.97 -4.52
N LEU A 185 15.32 18.81 -4.62
CA LEU A 185 14.69 17.69 -5.31
C LEU A 185 15.14 17.61 -6.79
N ASP A 186 15.23 18.76 -7.47
CA ASP A 186 15.76 18.88 -8.83
C ASP A 186 17.20 18.39 -8.93
N ASP A 187 18.06 18.77 -7.97
CA ASP A 187 19.45 18.32 -7.92
C ASP A 187 19.53 16.80 -7.78
N CYS A 188 18.71 16.21 -6.90
CA CYS A 188 18.67 14.75 -6.71
C CYS A 188 18.25 14.03 -7.99
N ILE A 189 17.20 14.51 -8.67
CA ILE A 189 16.71 13.95 -9.93
C ILE A 189 17.80 14.02 -11.01
N ASN A 190 18.45 15.18 -11.16
CA ASN A 190 19.51 15.39 -12.14
C ASN A 190 20.74 14.50 -11.90
N ILE A 191 21.14 14.30 -10.64
CA ILE A 191 22.24 13.40 -10.27
C ILE A 191 21.90 11.97 -10.70
N ILE A 192 20.72 11.48 -10.33
CA ILE A 192 20.31 10.10 -10.62
C ILE A 192 20.12 9.90 -12.13
N GLN A 193 19.58 10.89 -12.84
CA GLN A 193 19.40 10.83 -14.30
C GLN A 193 20.74 10.68 -15.04
N LYS A 194 21.79 11.40 -14.60
CA LYS A 194 23.14 11.27 -15.16
C LYS A 194 23.72 9.88 -14.91
N LEU A 195 23.54 9.33 -13.70
CA LEU A 195 24.01 7.99 -13.36
C LEU A 195 23.32 6.90 -14.20
N LEU A 196 21.99 7.00 -14.39
CA LEU A 196 21.23 6.09 -15.25
C LEU A 196 21.69 6.15 -16.71
N HIS A 197 22.01 7.34 -17.22
CA HIS A 197 22.53 7.49 -18.59
C HIS A 197 23.92 6.85 -18.75
N ASN A 198 24.79 6.97 -17.74
CA ASN A 198 26.12 6.37 -17.75
C ASN A 198 26.08 4.85 -17.70
N GLU A 199 25.16 4.24 -16.92
CA GLU A 199 24.99 2.77 -16.88
C GLU A 199 24.59 2.19 -18.25
N GLN A 200 23.76 2.91 -19.01
CA GLN A 200 23.30 2.49 -20.34
C GLN A 200 24.41 2.52 -21.42
N LEU A 201 25.48 3.29 -21.21
CA LEU A 201 26.62 3.38 -22.13
C LEU A 201 27.71 2.33 -21.86
N THR A 202 27.67 1.67 -20.69
CA THR A 202 28.63 0.63 -20.25
C THR A 202 28.13 -0.81 -20.44
N GLN A 203 26.90 -1.02 -20.93
CA GLN A 203 26.34 -2.32 -21.32
C GLN A 203 26.36 -2.48 -22.84
#